data_AF-A0AB38QVJ7-F1
#
_entry.id   AF-A0AB38QVJ7-F1
#
_cell.length_a   1.000
_cell.length_b   1.000
_cell.length_c   1.000
_cell.angle_alpha   90.00
_cell.angle_beta   90.00
_cell.angle_gamma   90.00
#
_symmetry.space_group_name_H-M   'P 1'
#
loop_
_entity.id
_entity.type
_entity.pdbx_description
1 polymer ?
#
loop_
_entity_poly.entity_id
_entity_poly.type
_entity_poly.pdbx_seq_one_letter_code
_entity_poly.pdbx_strand_id
1 'polypeptide(L)'
;MQIVKDHGPITGESIAEKLNLTRATLRPDLAILTMAGYLEARPRVGYFYTGKTGSQLLADKIKKIKVEDYQSIPVVVNENVSVYDAIVTMFLEDVGTLFVVDDEALLAGVLSRKDLLRASIGKQELTTIPVNIIMTRMPNVAVCYKDDPLIEVAERLIEKQIDAMPVVRKTEKGYEVIGRITKTNMTKAFVALAKDDLL
;
A
#
# COMPACT_ATOMS: atom_id res chain seq x y z
N MET A 1 31.46 -4.05 -11.32
CA MET A 1 30.88 -4.80 -10.19
C MET A 1 31.71 -6.04 -9.80
N GLN A 2 32.10 -6.90 -10.75
CA GLN A 2 32.90 -8.12 -10.48
C GLN A 2 34.20 -7.84 -9.69
N ILE A 3 34.93 -6.77 -10.04
CA ILE A 3 36.14 -6.32 -9.33
C ILE A 3 35.89 -6.16 -7.82
N VAL A 4 34.78 -5.53 -7.43
CA VAL A 4 34.44 -5.27 -6.02
C VAL A 4 33.93 -6.54 -5.32
N LYS A 5 33.33 -7.49 -6.05
CA LYS A 5 32.95 -8.81 -5.53
C LYS A 5 34.19 -9.64 -5.17
N ASP A 6 35.19 -9.64 -6.04
CA ASP A 6 36.34 -10.52 -5.92
C ASP A 6 37.44 -9.93 -5.03
N HIS A 7 37.53 -8.60 -4.94
CA HIS A 7 38.63 -7.89 -4.26
C HIS A 7 38.13 -6.88 -3.21
N GLY A 8 36.85 -6.89 -2.85
CA GLY A 8 36.30 -5.99 -1.85
C GLY A 8 36.78 -6.31 -0.43
N PRO A 9 37.09 -5.32 0.42
CA PRO A 9 37.08 -3.88 0.16
C PRO A 9 38.16 -3.39 -0.80
N ILE A 10 37.78 -2.51 -1.74
CA ILE A 10 38.68 -1.92 -2.72
C ILE A 10 38.41 -0.42 -2.92
N THR A 11 39.46 0.41 -3.03
CA THR A 11 39.32 1.85 -3.23
C THR A 11 38.90 2.19 -4.66
N GLY A 12 38.25 3.34 -4.85
CA GLY A 12 37.89 3.82 -6.19
C GLY A 12 39.09 4.01 -7.12
N GLU A 13 40.28 4.28 -6.57
CA GLU A 13 41.53 4.38 -7.32
C GLU A 13 41.97 3.02 -7.86
N SER A 14 42.00 1.99 -7.02
CA SER A 14 42.36 0.63 -7.43
C SER A 14 41.34 0.00 -8.39
N ILE A 15 40.06 0.36 -8.30
CA ILE A 15 39.05 -0.02 -9.31
C ILE A 15 39.37 0.65 -10.65
N ALA A 16 39.73 1.95 -10.63
CA ALA A 16 40.05 2.72 -11.82
C ALA A 16 41.29 2.18 -12.55
N GLU A 17 42.34 1.85 -11.81
CA GLU A 17 43.55 1.21 -12.35
C GLU A 17 43.23 -0.11 -13.06
N LYS A 18 42.45 -1.00 -12.42
CA LYS A 18 42.06 -2.30 -13.03
C LYS A 18 41.22 -2.15 -14.31
N LEU A 19 40.54 -1.02 -14.48
CA LEU A 19 39.72 -0.71 -15.66
C LEU A 19 40.45 0.20 -16.66
N ASN A 20 41.71 0.60 -16.40
CA ASN A 20 42.45 1.59 -17.18
C ASN A 20 41.69 2.92 -17.35
N LEU A 21 41.00 3.36 -16.30
CA LEU A 21 40.24 4.61 -16.25
C LEU A 21 40.76 5.52 -15.13
N THR A 22 40.33 6.78 -15.13
CA THR A 22 40.57 7.67 -13.98
C THR A 22 39.47 7.51 -12.94
N ARG A 23 39.81 7.74 -11.66
CA ARG A 23 38.83 7.78 -10.57
C ARG A 23 37.72 8.80 -10.83
N ALA A 24 38.04 9.92 -11.48
CA ALA A 24 37.06 10.96 -11.81
C ALA A 24 35.99 10.45 -12.78
N THR A 25 36.39 9.65 -13.77
CA THR A 25 35.48 9.04 -14.75
C THR A 25 34.54 8.02 -14.12
N LEU A 26 35.01 7.22 -13.15
CA LEU A 26 34.20 6.20 -12.49
C LEU A 26 33.31 6.73 -11.35
N ARG A 27 33.51 7.96 -10.91
CA ARG A 27 32.80 8.53 -9.76
C ARG A 27 31.27 8.50 -9.92
N PRO A 28 30.68 8.88 -11.08
CA PRO A 28 29.24 8.81 -11.29
C PRO A 28 28.71 7.37 -11.20
N ASP A 29 29.37 6.42 -11.84
CA ASP A 29 28.94 5.01 -11.85
C ASP A 29 29.00 4.39 -10.45
N LEU A 30 30.09 4.61 -9.73
CA LEU A 30 30.24 4.15 -8.35
C LEU A 30 29.22 4.80 -7.43
N ALA A 31 28.90 6.08 -7.62
CA ALA A 31 27.85 6.75 -6.88
C ALA A 31 26.47 6.14 -7.19
N ILE A 32 26.14 5.87 -8.46
CA ILE A 32 24.89 5.22 -8.84
C ILE A 32 24.79 3.82 -8.22
N LEU A 33 25.85 3.02 -8.28
CA LEU A 33 25.87 1.67 -7.69
C LEU A 33 25.75 1.69 -6.17
N THR A 34 26.27 2.74 -5.51
CA THR A 34 26.09 2.95 -4.07
C THR A 34 24.68 3.42 -3.73
N MET A 35 24.11 4.36 -4.49
CA MET A 35 22.72 4.83 -4.30
C MET A 35 21.71 3.70 -4.57
N ALA A 36 21.97 2.87 -5.57
CA ALA A 36 21.18 1.69 -5.86
C ALA A 36 21.35 0.56 -4.82
N GLY A 37 22.32 0.67 -3.90
CA GLY A 37 22.53 -0.30 -2.81
C GLY A 37 23.27 -1.58 -3.21
N TYR A 38 23.82 -1.64 -4.42
CA TYR A 38 24.70 -2.75 -4.85
C TYR A 38 26.10 -2.65 -4.21
N LEU A 39 26.54 -1.42 -3.91
CA LEU A 39 27.82 -1.14 -3.25
C LEU A 39 27.60 -0.34 -1.96
N GLU A 40 28.38 -0.62 -0.93
CA GLU A 40 28.51 0.23 0.26
C GLU A 40 29.87 0.92 0.21
N ALA A 41 29.92 2.23 0.44
CA ALA A 41 31.16 2.99 0.49
C ALA A 41 31.49 3.37 1.93
N ARG A 42 32.67 3.01 2.42
CA ARG A 42 33.17 3.45 3.74
C ARG A 42 34.36 4.39 3.60
N PRO A 43 34.38 5.52 4.34
CA PRO A 43 35.50 6.44 4.32
C PRO A 43 36.81 5.71 4.64
N ARG A 44 37.86 5.98 3.86
CA ARG A 44 39.23 5.42 4.01
C ARG A 44 39.38 3.90 3.81
N VAL A 45 38.31 3.17 3.48
CA VAL A 45 38.36 1.72 3.24
C VAL A 45 38.00 1.37 1.80
N GLY A 46 37.05 2.09 1.20
CA GLY A 46 36.65 1.89 -0.19
C GLY A 46 35.26 1.28 -0.30
N TYR A 47 35.01 0.59 -1.42
CA TYR A 47 33.72 0.03 -1.80
C TYR A 47 33.66 -1.46 -1.46
N PHE A 48 32.50 -1.88 -0.95
CA PHE A 48 32.15 -3.26 -0.65
C PHE A 48 30.94 -3.66 -1.48
N TYR A 49 30.91 -4.91 -1.94
CA TYR A 49 29.70 -5.47 -2.50
C TYR A 49 28.75 -5.85 -1.37
N THR A 50 27.51 -5.35 -1.39
CA THR A 50 26.56 -5.54 -0.29
C THR A 50 26.01 -6.96 -0.19
N GLY A 51 26.32 -7.83 -1.16
CA GLY A 51 25.71 -9.16 -1.27
C GLY A 51 24.27 -9.12 -1.81
N LYS A 52 23.65 -7.94 -1.85
CA LYS A 52 22.25 -7.79 -2.22
C LYS A 52 22.05 -7.99 -3.71
N THR A 53 21.13 -8.88 -4.07
CA THR A 53 20.63 -8.99 -5.44
C THR A 53 19.69 -7.82 -5.73
N GLY A 54 19.53 -7.46 -7.00
CA GLY A 54 18.55 -6.44 -7.41
C GLY A 54 17.14 -6.74 -6.88
N SER A 55 16.79 -8.04 -6.76
CA SER A 55 15.54 -8.49 -6.15
C SER A 55 15.43 -8.19 -4.65
N GLN A 56 16.52 -8.28 -3.88
CA GLN A 56 16.50 -7.93 -2.45
C GLN A 56 16.37 -6.43 -2.23
N LEU A 57 17.03 -5.63 -3.08
CA LEU A 57 16.91 -4.17 -3.05
C LEU A 57 15.48 -3.71 -3.41
N LEU A 58 14.87 -4.35 -4.40
CA LEU A 58 13.47 -4.12 -4.76
C LEU A 58 12.52 -4.52 -3.62
N ALA A 59 12.74 -5.69 -3.00
CA ALA A 59 11.94 -6.14 -1.86
C ALA A 59 12.04 -5.17 -0.67
N ASP A 60 13.25 -4.66 -0.37
CA ASP A 60 13.46 -3.65 0.67
C ASP A 60 12.74 -2.32 0.35
N LYS A 61 12.68 -1.92 -0.92
CA LYS A 61 11.91 -0.74 -1.35
C LYS A 61 10.41 -0.96 -1.17
N ILE A 62 9.88 -2.10 -1.62
CA ILE A 62 8.44 -2.42 -1.51
C ILE A 62 7.98 -2.41 -0.05
N LYS A 63 8.79 -2.96 0.87
CA LYS A 63 8.48 -2.99 2.30
C LYS A 63 8.40 -1.60 2.96
N LYS A 64 8.97 -0.57 2.34
CA LYS A 64 8.96 0.81 2.86
C LYS A 64 7.75 1.61 2.40
N ILE A 65 7.02 1.13 1.39
CA ILE A 65 5.81 1.81 0.91
C ILE A 65 4.73 1.68 1.98
N LYS A 66 4.12 2.80 2.34
CA LYS A 66 3.07 2.85 3.35
C LYS A 66 1.69 3.00 2.74
N VAL A 67 0.68 2.69 3.54
CA VAL A 67 -0.72 2.95 3.20
C VAL A 67 -0.96 4.41 2.84
N GLU A 68 -0.37 5.35 3.59
CA GLU A 68 -0.62 6.78 3.37
C GLU A 68 -0.21 7.30 1.98
N ASP A 69 0.77 6.65 1.35
CA ASP A 69 1.30 7.01 0.03
C ASP A 69 0.29 6.72 -1.10
N TYR A 70 -0.59 5.73 -0.91
CA TYR A 70 -1.49 5.23 -1.95
C TYR A 70 -2.98 5.23 -1.56
N GLN A 71 -3.33 5.62 -0.33
CA GLN A 71 -4.71 5.66 0.12
C GLN A 71 -5.58 6.60 -0.73
N SER A 72 -6.86 6.30 -0.79
CA SER A 72 -7.88 7.15 -1.42
C SER A 72 -8.85 7.70 -0.38
N ILE A 73 -9.61 8.71 -0.78
CA ILE A 73 -10.66 9.31 0.06
C ILE A 73 -11.71 8.23 0.38
N PRO A 74 -12.12 8.09 1.65
CA PRO A 74 -13.14 7.12 2.02
C PRO A 74 -14.52 7.61 1.54
N VAL A 75 -15.39 6.66 1.22
CA VAL A 75 -16.81 6.94 0.98
C VAL A 75 -17.59 6.34 2.13
N VAL A 76 -18.28 7.19 2.89
CA VAL A 76 -18.95 6.83 4.14
C VAL A 76 -20.46 7.03 4.04
N VAL A 77 -21.22 6.16 4.71
CA VAL A 77 -22.67 6.27 4.86
C VAL A 77 -23.07 5.99 6.31
N ASN A 78 -24.13 6.61 6.81
CA ASN A 78 -24.65 6.33 8.15
C ASN A 78 -25.38 4.97 8.18
N GLU A 79 -25.33 4.28 9.32
CA GLU A 79 -25.85 2.93 9.47
C GLU A 79 -27.38 2.80 9.30
N ASN A 80 -28.10 3.91 9.44
CA ASN A 80 -29.55 3.99 9.30
C ASN A 80 -30.01 4.28 7.85
N VAL A 81 -29.07 4.56 6.94
CA VAL A 81 -29.36 4.81 5.51
C VAL A 81 -29.95 3.55 4.88
N SER A 82 -30.89 3.72 3.94
CA SER A 82 -31.51 2.60 3.24
C SER A 82 -30.52 1.89 2.30
N VAL A 83 -30.75 0.61 2.02
CA VAL A 83 -29.97 -0.14 1.02
C VAL A 83 -30.06 0.52 -0.36
N TYR A 84 -31.22 1.09 -0.71
CA TYR A 84 -31.39 1.84 -1.95
C TYR A 84 -30.46 3.05 -2.04
N ASP A 85 -30.43 3.90 -1.01
CA ASP A 85 -29.60 5.09 -0.98
C ASP A 85 -28.10 4.75 -0.96
N ALA A 86 -27.74 3.62 -0.33
CA ALA A 86 -26.38 3.09 -0.40
C ALA A 86 -26.00 2.66 -1.81
N ILE A 87 -26.91 2.03 -2.57
CA ILE A 87 -26.69 1.71 -3.99
C ILE A 87 -26.46 3.01 -4.77
N VAL A 88 -27.32 4.02 -4.61
CA VAL A 88 -27.19 5.31 -5.29
C VAL A 88 -25.84 5.96 -4.97
N THR A 89 -25.47 6.04 -3.69
CA THR A 89 -24.18 6.60 -3.26
C THR A 89 -23.01 5.84 -3.87
N MET A 90 -23.06 4.51 -3.90
CA MET A 90 -22.02 3.67 -4.47
C MET A 90 -21.82 3.92 -5.98
N PHE A 91 -22.92 4.14 -6.72
CA PHE A 91 -22.88 4.48 -8.14
C PHE A 91 -22.37 5.90 -8.39
N LEU A 92 -22.83 6.89 -7.61
CA LEU A 92 -22.42 8.29 -7.77
C LEU A 92 -20.92 8.48 -7.51
N GLU A 93 -20.39 7.77 -6.52
CA GLU A 93 -18.98 7.84 -6.13
C GLU A 93 -18.07 6.89 -6.93
N ASP A 94 -18.66 6.05 -7.80
CA ASP A 94 -17.97 5.01 -8.58
C ASP A 94 -17.05 4.13 -7.71
N VAL A 95 -17.59 3.61 -6.61
CA VAL A 95 -16.86 2.75 -5.67
C VAL A 95 -17.46 1.35 -5.56
N GLY A 96 -16.64 0.37 -5.18
CA GLY A 96 -17.12 -1.00 -4.94
C GLY A 96 -17.47 -1.32 -3.48
N THR A 97 -17.20 -0.39 -2.57
CA THR A 97 -17.29 -0.59 -1.12
C THR A 97 -17.58 0.74 -0.43
N LEU A 98 -18.53 0.72 0.50
CA LEU A 98 -18.89 1.83 1.38
C LEU A 98 -18.51 1.47 2.81
N PHE A 99 -18.02 2.45 3.57
CA PHE A 99 -17.77 2.30 5.00
C PHE A 99 -18.97 2.85 5.76
N VAL A 100 -19.49 2.05 6.69
CA VAL A 100 -20.68 2.41 7.43
C VAL A 100 -20.25 2.98 8.77
N VAL A 101 -20.76 4.16 9.10
CA VAL A 101 -20.51 4.85 10.36
C VAL A 101 -21.77 4.98 11.20
N ASP A 102 -21.60 5.05 12.52
CA ASP A 102 -22.68 5.38 13.45
C ASP A 102 -22.94 6.90 13.53
N ASP A 103 -23.82 7.30 14.45
CA ASP A 103 -24.16 8.70 14.68
C ASP A 103 -23.02 9.52 15.33
N GLU A 104 -22.01 8.85 15.90
CA GLU A 104 -20.77 9.47 16.41
C GLU A 104 -19.66 9.53 15.34
N ALA A 105 -19.97 9.19 14.08
CA ALA A 105 -19.04 9.09 12.95
C ALA A 105 -17.92 8.05 13.14
N LEU A 106 -18.16 7.03 13.97
CA LEU A 106 -17.24 5.92 14.19
C LEU A 106 -17.60 4.76 13.27
N LEU A 107 -16.58 3.99 12.85
CA LEU A 107 -16.74 2.83 11.98
C LEU A 107 -17.61 1.75 12.66
N ALA A 108 -18.80 1.55 12.11
CA ALA A 108 -19.75 0.51 12.54
C ALA A 108 -19.65 -0.75 11.67
N GLY A 109 -19.34 -0.60 10.38
CA GLY A 109 -19.29 -1.71 9.45
C GLY A 109 -18.76 -1.36 8.06
N VAL A 110 -18.84 -2.35 7.15
CA VAL A 110 -18.48 -2.18 5.74
C VAL A 110 -19.52 -2.87 4.86
N LEU A 111 -19.81 -2.26 3.71
CA LEU A 111 -20.80 -2.74 2.75
C LEU A 111 -20.18 -2.83 1.36
N SER A 112 -20.24 -4.00 0.74
CA SER A 112 -19.72 -4.23 -0.61
C SER A 112 -20.83 -4.38 -1.65
N ARG A 113 -20.48 -4.30 -2.93
CA ARG A 113 -21.39 -4.67 -4.04
C ARG A 113 -21.99 -6.07 -3.88
N LYS A 114 -21.26 -7.01 -3.29
CA LYS A 114 -21.74 -8.39 -3.07
C LYS A 114 -22.87 -8.42 -2.04
N ASP A 115 -22.79 -7.58 -1.02
CA ASP A 115 -23.82 -7.49 0.03
C ASP A 115 -25.09 -6.85 -0.52
N LEU A 116 -24.93 -5.79 -1.33
CA LEU A 116 -26.04 -5.16 -2.05
C LEU A 116 -26.72 -6.11 -3.03
N LEU A 117 -25.93 -6.90 -3.78
CA LEU A 117 -26.46 -7.92 -4.69
C LEU A 117 -27.22 -9.01 -3.95
N ARG A 118 -26.71 -9.45 -2.79
CA ARG A 118 -27.42 -10.42 -1.93
C ARG A 118 -28.74 -9.85 -1.43
N ALA A 119 -28.76 -8.57 -1.03
CA ALA A 119 -29.98 -7.90 -0.59
C ALA A 119 -31.00 -7.76 -1.73
N SER A 120 -30.56 -7.41 -2.96
CA SER A 120 -31.45 -7.20 -4.11
C SER A 120 -32.11 -8.47 -4.63
N ILE A 121 -31.54 -9.64 -4.36
CA ILE A 121 -32.16 -10.93 -4.69
C ILE A 121 -33.25 -11.31 -3.66
N GLY A 122 -33.23 -10.66 -2.49
CA GLY A 122 -34.27 -10.82 -1.48
C GLY A 122 -35.63 -10.27 -1.93
N LYS A 123 -36.70 -10.77 -1.32
CA LYS A 123 -38.08 -10.28 -1.55
C LYS A 123 -38.43 -9.01 -0.74
N GLN A 124 -37.45 -8.40 -0.09
CA GLN A 124 -37.67 -7.25 0.79
C GLN A 124 -37.48 -5.93 0.04
N GLU A 125 -38.26 -4.92 0.40
CA GLU A 125 -38.19 -3.58 -0.19
C GLU A 125 -36.91 -2.85 0.22
N LEU A 126 -35.97 -2.69 -0.70
CA LEU A 126 -34.64 -2.11 -0.47
C LEU A 126 -34.66 -0.68 0.06
N THR A 127 -35.75 0.05 -0.17
CA THR A 127 -35.99 1.41 0.33
C THR A 127 -36.25 1.46 1.83
N THR A 128 -36.63 0.34 2.45
CA THR A 128 -36.99 0.26 3.87
C THR A 128 -35.93 -0.42 4.74
N ILE A 129 -35.04 -1.19 4.14
CA ILE A 129 -34.01 -1.94 4.85
C ILE A 129 -32.84 -0.99 5.15
N PRO A 130 -32.46 -0.77 6.42
CA PRO A 130 -31.24 -0.06 6.74
C PRO A 130 -29.99 -0.89 6.44
N VAL A 131 -28.89 -0.22 6.05
CA VAL A 131 -27.62 -0.88 5.69
C VAL A 131 -27.03 -1.69 6.83
N ASN A 132 -27.30 -1.31 8.09
CA ASN A 132 -26.80 -2.03 9.25
C ASN A 132 -27.25 -3.51 9.30
N ILE A 133 -28.37 -3.87 8.66
CA ILE A 133 -28.87 -5.26 8.60
C ILE A 133 -28.00 -6.14 7.71
N ILE A 134 -27.42 -5.57 6.65
CA ILE A 134 -26.73 -6.34 5.60
C ILE A 134 -25.21 -6.12 5.57
N MET A 135 -24.69 -5.17 6.35
CA MET A 135 -23.26 -4.88 6.41
C MET A 135 -22.45 -5.96 7.14
N THR A 136 -21.14 -6.02 6.86
CA THR A 136 -20.20 -6.71 7.75
C THR A 136 -19.93 -5.81 8.95
N ARG A 137 -20.35 -6.25 10.14
CA ARG A 137 -20.28 -5.47 11.38
C ARG A 137 -18.91 -5.59 12.07
N MET A 138 -18.57 -4.57 12.85
CA MET A 138 -17.52 -4.69 13.87
C MET A 138 -17.84 -5.81 14.86
N PRO A 139 -16.85 -6.55 15.38
CA PRO A 139 -15.40 -6.39 15.18
C PRO A 139 -14.83 -7.16 13.96
N ASN A 140 -15.67 -7.70 13.08
CA ASN A 140 -15.23 -8.55 11.96
C ASN A 140 -14.65 -7.77 10.77
N VAL A 141 -14.75 -6.44 10.78
CA VAL A 141 -14.18 -5.58 9.73
C VAL A 141 -12.66 -5.57 9.84
N ALA A 142 -11.97 -5.88 8.74
CA ALA A 142 -10.54 -5.71 8.66
C ALA A 142 -10.20 -4.24 8.42
N VAL A 143 -9.42 -3.64 9.32
CA VAL A 143 -8.98 -2.23 9.23
C VAL A 143 -7.46 -2.13 9.07
N CYS A 144 -6.95 -1.05 8.49
CA CYS A 144 -5.53 -0.71 8.47
C CYS A 144 -5.27 0.72 8.94
N TYR A 145 -4.01 1.04 9.22
CA TYR A 145 -3.53 2.35 9.65
C TYR A 145 -2.67 2.99 8.57
N LYS A 146 -2.41 4.30 8.70
CA LYS A 146 -1.67 5.07 7.69
C LYS A 146 -0.21 4.64 7.55
N ASP A 147 0.38 4.24 8.67
CA ASP A 147 1.76 3.84 8.82
C ASP A 147 2.01 2.35 8.53
N ASP A 148 0.95 1.56 8.36
CA ASP A 148 1.06 0.15 7.99
C ASP A 148 1.81 0.00 6.64
N PRO A 149 2.71 -0.99 6.53
CA PRO A 149 3.30 -1.34 5.24
C PRO A 149 2.22 -1.75 4.24
N LEU A 150 2.25 -1.16 3.04
CA LEU A 150 1.24 -1.43 2.01
C LEU A 150 1.18 -2.91 1.62
N ILE A 151 2.33 -3.59 1.66
CA ILE A 151 2.44 -5.02 1.36
C ILE A 151 1.66 -5.89 2.35
N GLU A 152 1.68 -5.55 3.64
CA GLU A 152 0.93 -6.30 4.67
C GLU A 152 -0.58 -6.11 4.49
N VAL A 153 -1.00 -4.90 4.10
CA VAL A 153 -2.41 -4.65 3.74
C VAL A 153 -2.81 -5.44 2.49
N ALA A 154 -1.93 -5.55 1.50
CA ALA A 154 -2.19 -6.36 0.30
C ALA A 154 -2.36 -7.84 0.63
N GLU A 155 -1.51 -8.39 1.50
CA GLU A 155 -1.64 -9.77 2.01
C GLU A 155 -2.99 -9.97 2.70
N ARG A 156 -3.39 -9.04 3.57
CA ARG A 156 -4.70 -9.10 4.26
C ARG A 156 -5.89 -9.03 3.30
N LEU A 157 -5.82 -8.24 2.23
CA LEU A 157 -6.86 -8.21 1.19
C LEU A 157 -6.99 -9.57 0.50
N ILE A 158 -5.86 -10.26 0.24
CA ILE A 158 -5.82 -11.58 -0.38
C ILE A 158 -6.38 -12.65 0.56
N GLU A 159 -5.85 -12.73 1.78
CA GLU A 159 -6.23 -13.72 2.79
C GLU A 159 -7.72 -13.66 3.13
N LYS A 160 -8.25 -12.44 3.30
CA LYS A 160 -9.67 -12.23 3.62
C LYS A 160 -10.57 -12.22 2.40
N GLN A 161 -10.01 -12.31 1.19
CA GLN A 161 -10.75 -12.27 -0.08
C GLN A 161 -11.68 -11.04 -0.23
N ILE A 162 -11.22 -9.89 0.25
CA ILE A 162 -11.93 -8.61 0.21
C ILE A 162 -11.28 -7.66 -0.81
N ASP A 163 -12.04 -6.69 -1.29
CA ASP A 163 -11.58 -5.75 -2.33
C ASP A 163 -11.06 -4.42 -1.78
N ALA A 164 -11.46 -4.09 -0.54
CA ALA A 164 -11.13 -2.84 0.12
C ALA A 164 -11.05 -2.98 1.65
N MET A 165 -10.24 -2.12 2.27
CA MET A 165 -10.15 -1.94 3.71
C MET A 165 -10.21 -0.44 4.06
N PRO A 166 -10.91 -0.06 5.15
CA PRO A 166 -10.83 1.30 5.67
C PRO A 166 -9.47 1.55 6.31
N VAL A 167 -8.91 2.72 6.00
CA VAL A 167 -7.80 3.29 6.77
C VAL A 167 -8.44 4.05 7.92
N VAL A 168 -8.06 3.70 9.15
CA VAL A 168 -8.69 4.23 10.36
C VAL A 168 -7.71 4.98 11.25
N ARG A 169 -8.25 5.89 12.07
CA ARG A 169 -7.57 6.46 13.23
C ARG A 169 -8.24 5.91 14.49
N LYS A 170 -7.45 5.37 15.42
CA LYS A 170 -7.97 4.98 16.73
C LYS A 170 -8.12 6.22 17.61
N THR A 171 -9.31 6.41 18.17
CA THR A 171 -9.62 7.44 19.16
C THR A 171 -10.05 6.78 20.47
N GLU A 172 -10.29 7.58 21.51
CA GLU A 172 -10.83 7.06 22.78
C GLU A 172 -12.22 6.43 22.61
N LYS A 173 -12.99 6.92 21.63
CA LYS A 173 -14.37 6.51 21.38
C LYS A 173 -14.48 5.32 20.40
N GLY A 174 -13.53 5.17 19.48
CA GLY A 174 -13.57 4.10 18.49
C GLY A 174 -12.62 4.31 17.33
N TYR A 175 -13.05 3.91 16.14
CA TYR A 175 -12.28 4.05 14.91
C TYR A 175 -12.91 5.08 13.99
N GLU A 176 -12.20 6.15 13.69
CA GLU A 176 -12.60 7.12 12.66
C GLU A 176 -12.07 6.68 11.30
N VAL A 177 -12.91 6.70 10.27
CA VAL A 177 -12.49 6.37 8.90
C VAL A 177 -11.83 7.59 8.26
N ILE A 178 -10.53 7.48 7.98
CA ILE A 178 -9.72 8.59 7.43
C ILE A 178 -9.25 8.35 5.99
N GLY A 179 -9.49 7.17 5.45
CA GLY A 179 -9.03 6.76 4.13
C GLY A 179 -9.56 5.40 3.73
N ARG A 180 -9.21 4.98 2.52
CA ARG A 180 -9.46 3.62 2.04
C ARG A 180 -8.32 3.11 1.19
N ILE A 181 -8.10 1.80 1.26
CA ILE A 181 -7.19 1.07 0.39
C ILE A 181 -7.97 -0.02 -0.33
N THR A 182 -7.81 -0.10 -1.64
CA THR A 182 -8.44 -1.11 -2.50
C THR A 182 -7.38 -1.83 -3.34
N LYS A 183 -7.81 -2.91 -4.01
CA LYS A 183 -6.99 -3.58 -5.03
C LYS A 183 -6.51 -2.61 -6.12
N THR A 184 -7.29 -1.59 -6.47
CA THR A 184 -6.88 -0.55 -7.44
C THR A 184 -5.70 0.27 -6.92
N ASN A 185 -5.66 0.56 -5.61
CA ASN A 185 -4.50 1.23 -5.00
C ASN A 185 -3.24 0.36 -5.11
N MET A 186 -3.37 -0.96 -4.92
CA MET A 186 -2.27 -1.90 -5.12
C MET A 186 -1.79 -1.91 -6.57
N THR A 187 -2.71 -1.92 -7.54
CA THR A 187 -2.36 -1.80 -8.97
C THR A 187 -1.63 -0.50 -9.26
N LYS A 188 -2.06 0.63 -8.69
CA LYS A 188 -1.36 1.92 -8.84
C LYS A 188 0.06 1.85 -8.27
N ALA A 189 0.24 1.28 -7.08
CA ALA A 189 1.57 1.09 -6.48
C ALA A 189 2.47 0.19 -7.34
N PHE A 190 1.92 -0.90 -7.88
CA PHE A 190 2.65 -1.77 -8.79
C PHE A 190 3.07 -1.06 -10.08
N VAL A 191 2.19 -0.26 -10.68
CA VAL A 191 2.52 0.53 -11.89
C VAL A 191 3.58 1.59 -11.58
N ALA A 192 3.48 2.27 -10.44
CA ALA A 192 4.49 3.25 -10.01
C ALA A 192 5.86 2.61 -9.82
N LEU A 193 5.92 1.42 -9.21
CA LEU A 193 7.14 0.63 -9.09
C LEU A 193 7.75 0.27 -10.44
N ALA A 194 6.92 -0.05 -11.44
CA ALA A 194 7.39 -0.42 -12.78
C ALA A 194 7.85 0.78 -13.62
N LYS A 195 7.31 1.97 -13.36
CA LYS A 195 7.68 3.22 -14.05
C LYS A 195 8.89 3.94 -13.45
N ASP A 196 9.40 3.45 -12.31
CA ASP A 196 10.45 4.10 -11.52
C ASP A 196 10.05 5.51 -11.03
N ASP A 197 8.73 5.79 -10.95
CA ASP A 197 8.15 7.05 -10.45
C ASP A 197 8.28 7.20 -8.91
N LEU A 198 8.98 6.26 -8.25
CA LEU A 198 9.32 6.28 -6.82
C LEU A 198 10.70 6.92 -6.55
N LEU A 199 11.23 7.67 -7.53
CA LEU A 199 12.47 8.46 -7.45
C LEU A 199 12.23 9.89 -6.95
#